data_AF-A0A2D5ASH9-F1
#
_entry.id   AF-A0A2D5ASH9-F1
#
_cell.length_a   1.000
_cell.length_b   1.000
_cell.length_c   1.000
_cell.angle_alpha   90.00
_cell.angle_beta   90.00
_cell.angle_gamma   90.00
#
_symmetry.space_group_name_H-M   'P 1'
#
loop_
_entity.id
_entity.type
_entity.pdbx_description
1 polymer ?
#
loop_
_entity_poly.entity_id
_entity_poly.type
_entity_poly.pdbx_seq_one_letter_code
_entity_poly.pdbx_strand_id
1 'polypeptide(L)'
;MKHATWIVAAAFTLAAAGEAGARDLRPRTLLVYYGFPSSINATFSVPGAAAELGAYDHVVLGDGLEKATHPDHANTVAILAHPDMAGTTVFGYIDLGVTTQNLSLAEIGLRVLEWQSTGADGVFFDDFGYDFGVDRARQSAAVDAAHAAGLAVVANAFRVADAFDDAVDPVSNPTGDATHLGAGDLYLYESHQVRLNAYEAEAAWQAKANEVEALRLAHGFGVFSITTTDVDDPAAFEQEKLDYAWFSALLYGHVATGWGEYAFSASGASNSLAPFRARPSVAPGASFTSVVVANPPLYTRDTDAGTISVDAVAHVASFVPGANPVPLSGAGVLALLLCAGGAWAIRRTRRR
;
A
#
# COMPACT_ATOMS: atom_id res chain seq x y z
N MET A 1 29.13 -48.48 23.40
CA MET A 1 28.55 -47.96 22.15
C MET A 1 27.66 -46.79 22.52
N LYS A 2 28.16 -45.55 22.33
CA LYS A 2 27.43 -44.30 22.60
C LYS A 2 27.15 -43.67 21.24
N HIS A 3 25.89 -43.58 20.85
CA HIS A 3 25.48 -42.90 19.62
C HIS A 3 25.46 -41.39 19.88
N ALA A 4 26.32 -40.66 19.17
CA ALA A 4 26.30 -39.20 19.12
C ALA A 4 25.42 -38.78 17.94
N THR A 5 24.30 -38.14 18.25
CA THR A 5 23.39 -37.53 17.28
C THR A 5 23.96 -36.17 16.89
N TRP A 6 24.28 -35.98 15.60
CA TRP A 6 24.67 -34.70 15.05
C TRP A 6 23.41 -33.92 14.66
N ILE A 7 23.15 -32.82 15.35
CA ILE A 7 22.16 -31.82 14.92
C ILE A 7 22.86 -30.92 13.90
N VAL A 8 22.44 -31.01 12.64
CA VAL A 8 22.80 -30.03 11.61
C VAL A 8 21.83 -28.87 11.75
N ALA A 9 22.26 -27.79 12.39
CA ALA A 9 21.54 -26.52 12.36
C ALA A 9 21.76 -25.88 10.98
N ALA A 10 20.76 -25.95 10.11
CA ALA A 10 20.73 -25.14 8.91
C ALA A 10 20.41 -23.70 9.32
N ALA A 11 21.42 -22.83 9.28
CA ALA A 11 21.22 -21.40 9.43
C ALA A 11 20.55 -20.87 8.16
N PHE A 12 19.22 -20.75 8.17
CA PHE A 12 18.52 -19.92 7.20
C PHE A 12 18.85 -18.46 7.52
N THR A 13 19.67 -17.84 6.69
CA THR A 13 19.84 -16.39 6.72
C THR A 13 18.66 -15.83 5.95
N LEU A 14 17.60 -15.38 6.64
CA LEU A 14 16.64 -14.47 6.03
C LEU A 14 17.42 -13.20 5.68
N ALA A 15 17.70 -13.02 4.39
CA ALA A 15 18.04 -11.71 3.89
C ALA A 15 16.77 -10.87 4.05
N ALA A 16 16.69 -10.07 5.12
CA ALA A 16 15.83 -8.91 5.11
C ALA A 16 16.27 -8.10 3.88
N ALA A 17 15.44 -8.09 2.84
CA ALA A 17 15.62 -7.22 1.70
C ALA A 17 15.34 -5.78 2.15
N GLY A 18 16.25 -5.24 2.96
CA GLY A 18 16.38 -3.82 3.17
C GLY A 18 17.00 -3.27 1.90
N GLU A 19 16.16 -2.78 0.98
CA GLU A 19 16.62 -1.79 0.03
C GLU A 19 17.07 -0.56 0.81
N ALA A 20 18.37 -0.51 1.11
CA ALA A 20 19.08 0.68 1.56
C ALA A 20 19.42 1.58 0.36
N GLY A 21 18.48 1.73 -0.57
CA GLY A 21 18.42 2.91 -1.44
C GLY A 21 18.03 4.10 -0.58
N ALA A 22 18.44 5.32 -0.95
CA ALA A 22 17.95 6.52 -0.29
C ALA A 22 16.42 6.47 -0.26
N ARG A 23 15.83 6.32 0.93
CA ARG A 23 14.38 6.18 1.10
C ARG A 23 13.74 7.48 0.69
N ASP A 24 13.05 7.47 -0.44
CA ASP A 24 12.17 8.56 -0.82
C ASP A 24 10.99 8.61 0.16
N LEU A 25 10.74 9.76 0.79
CA LEU A 25 9.64 9.91 1.74
C LEU A 25 8.26 9.94 1.05
N ARG A 26 8.21 10.09 -0.28
CA ARG A 26 6.94 10.10 -1.01
C ARG A 26 6.18 8.77 -0.80
N PRO A 27 4.91 8.83 -0.36
CA PRO A 27 4.05 7.65 -0.38
C PRO A 27 3.98 7.10 -1.80
N ARG A 28 4.29 5.81 -1.92
CA ARG A 28 4.15 5.06 -3.16
C ARG A 28 2.70 4.95 -3.61
N THR A 29 2.49 4.56 -4.85
CA THR A 29 1.16 4.39 -5.44
C THR A 29 0.54 3.05 -5.03
N LEU A 30 -0.64 3.12 -4.43
CA LEU A 30 -1.44 1.94 -4.06
C LEU A 30 -2.71 1.87 -4.91
N LEU A 31 -3.06 0.65 -5.34
CA LEU A 31 -4.34 0.28 -5.89
C LEU A 31 -4.95 -0.88 -5.09
N VAL A 32 -6.23 -0.77 -4.74
CA VAL A 32 -7.05 -1.90 -4.30
C VAL A 32 -8.08 -2.15 -5.40
N TYR A 33 -8.05 -3.34 -6.01
CA TYR A 33 -8.85 -3.68 -7.17
C TYR A 33 -9.45 -5.07 -7.05
N TYR A 34 -10.77 -5.13 -6.90
CA TYR A 34 -11.52 -6.37 -6.68
C TYR A 34 -12.30 -6.85 -7.92
N GLY A 35 -12.15 -6.17 -9.06
CA GLY A 35 -12.66 -6.63 -10.35
C GLY A 35 -11.80 -7.75 -10.96
N PHE A 36 -12.13 -8.19 -12.17
CA PHE A 36 -11.30 -9.14 -12.91
C PHE A 36 -10.04 -8.41 -13.40
N PRO A 37 -8.81 -8.85 -13.03
CA PRO A 37 -7.59 -8.17 -13.47
C PRO A 37 -7.51 -7.98 -14.98
N SER A 38 -7.96 -8.97 -15.76
CA SER A 38 -7.92 -8.88 -17.23
C SER A 38 -8.84 -7.82 -17.83
N SER A 39 -9.85 -7.33 -17.09
CA SER A 39 -10.82 -6.34 -17.57
C SER A 39 -10.51 -4.91 -17.14
N ILE A 40 -9.47 -4.68 -16.33
CA ILE A 40 -9.12 -3.34 -15.83
C ILE A 40 -9.06 -2.33 -16.96
N ASN A 41 -9.74 -1.19 -16.77
CA ASN A 41 -9.84 -0.08 -17.71
C ASN A 41 -10.23 -0.52 -19.14
N ALA A 42 -11.07 -1.56 -19.24
CA ALA A 42 -11.55 -2.14 -20.50
C ALA A 42 -10.42 -2.65 -21.41
N THR A 43 -9.29 -3.09 -20.85
CA THR A 43 -8.16 -3.62 -21.61
C THR A 43 -8.45 -5.00 -22.21
N PHE A 44 -9.18 -5.87 -21.49
CA PHE A 44 -9.57 -7.23 -21.89
C PHE A 44 -8.42 -8.08 -22.44
N SER A 45 -7.21 -7.86 -21.94
CA SER A 45 -6.00 -8.56 -22.40
C SER A 45 -4.93 -8.56 -21.32
N VAL A 46 -4.12 -9.63 -21.29
CA VAL A 46 -3.01 -9.76 -20.33
C VAL A 46 -1.99 -8.61 -20.44
N PRO A 47 -1.48 -8.22 -21.63
CA PRO A 47 -0.52 -7.13 -21.72
C PRO A 47 -1.11 -5.77 -21.34
N GLY A 48 -2.37 -5.51 -21.71
CA GLY A 48 -3.04 -4.27 -21.35
C GLY A 48 -3.25 -4.17 -19.84
N ALA A 49 -3.75 -5.24 -19.21
CA ALA A 49 -3.94 -5.28 -17.76
C ALA A 49 -2.62 -5.18 -17.00
N ALA A 50 -1.56 -5.84 -17.46
CA ALA A 50 -0.23 -5.73 -16.86
C ALA A 50 0.33 -4.31 -16.96
N ALA A 51 0.11 -3.60 -18.06
CA ALA A 51 0.53 -2.20 -18.17
C ALA A 51 -0.23 -1.26 -17.22
N GLU A 52 -1.53 -1.48 -17.04
CA GLU A 52 -2.36 -0.68 -16.11
C GLU A 52 -2.01 -0.94 -14.64
N LEU A 53 -1.93 -2.21 -14.24
CA LEU A 53 -1.57 -2.61 -12.88
C LEU A 53 -0.10 -2.30 -12.57
N GLY A 54 0.78 -2.50 -13.55
CA GLY A 54 2.22 -2.23 -13.48
C GLY A 54 2.59 -0.75 -13.32
N ALA A 55 1.64 0.15 -13.53
CA ALA A 55 1.80 1.58 -13.26
C ALA A 55 1.80 1.90 -11.76
N TYR A 56 1.35 0.96 -10.91
CA TYR A 56 1.31 1.10 -9.46
C TYR A 56 2.50 0.40 -8.81
N ASP A 57 3.00 0.95 -7.70
CA ASP A 57 4.04 0.31 -6.89
C ASP A 57 3.47 -0.86 -6.08
N HIS A 58 2.21 -0.74 -5.64
CA HIS A 58 1.52 -1.74 -4.83
C HIS A 58 0.08 -1.97 -5.32
N VAL A 59 -0.31 -3.24 -5.44
CA VAL A 59 -1.66 -3.66 -5.86
C VAL A 59 -2.21 -4.69 -4.89
N VAL A 60 -3.47 -4.53 -4.46
CA VAL A 60 -4.25 -5.57 -3.78
C VAL A 60 -5.30 -6.09 -4.76
N LEU A 61 -5.34 -7.41 -4.95
CA LEU A 61 -6.30 -8.09 -5.84
C LEU A 61 -7.37 -8.85 -5.05
N GLY A 62 -8.60 -8.87 -5.57
CA GLY A 62 -9.77 -9.42 -4.90
C GLY A 62 -9.81 -10.94 -4.70
N ASP A 63 -10.76 -11.37 -3.87
CA ASP A 63 -10.92 -12.77 -3.45
C ASP A 63 -11.21 -13.74 -4.61
N GLY A 64 -10.79 -14.99 -4.45
CA GLY A 64 -11.08 -16.11 -5.34
C GLY A 64 -10.21 -16.17 -6.60
N LEU A 65 -9.48 -15.10 -6.95
CA LEU A 65 -8.56 -15.06 -8.09
C LEU A 65 -7.41 -16.09 -7.97
N GLU A 66 -7.07 -16.49 -6.75
CA GLU A 66 -6.11 -17.55 -6.45
C GLU A 66 -6.59 -18.94 -6.89
N LYS A 67 -7.91 -19.13 -6.98
CA LYS A 67 -8.51 -20.44 -7.25
C LYS A 67 -8.49 -20.73 -8.74
N ALA A 68 -7.97 -21.90 -9.11
CA ALA A 68 -7.96 -22.36 -10.51
C ALA A 68 -9.35 -22.45 -11.17
N THR A 69 -10.42 -22.50 -10.36
CA THR A 69 -11.81 -22.51 -10.83
C THR A 69 -12.34 -21.11 -11.16
N HIS A 70 -11.67 -20.03 -10.73
CA HIS A 70 -12.10 -18.69 -11.03
C HIS A 70 -11.91 -18.37 -12.53
N PRO A 71 -12.90 -17.77 -13.21
CA PRO A 71 -12.84 -17.54 -14.65
C PRO A 71 -11.62 -16.74 -15.13
N ASP A 72 -11.12 -15.83 -14.29
CA ASP A 72 -9.97 -14.98 -14.61
C ASP A 72 -8.62 -15.49 -14.07
N HIS A 73 -8.59 -16.63 -13.37
CA HIS A 73 -7.37 -17.12 -12.70
C HIS A 73 -6.17 -17.24 -13.65
N ALA A 74 -6.37 -17.88 -14.82
CA ALA A 74 -5.29 -18.06 -15.80
C ALA A 74 -4.75 -16.73 -16.32
N ASN A 75 -5.61 -15.71 -16.44
CA ASN A 75 -5.17 -14.36 -16.82
C ASN A 75 -4.42 -13.70 -15.67
N THR A 76 -4.89 -13.80 -14.43
CA THR A 76 -4.20 -13.28 -13.24
C THR A 76 -2.76 -13.79 -13.19
N VAL A 77 -2.55 -15.10 -13.28
CA VAL A 77 -1.20 -15.71 -13.30
C VAL A 77 -0.34 -15.15 -14.44
N ALA A 78 -0.91 -15.02 -15.64
CA ALA A 78 -0.18 -14.49 -16.79
C ALA A 78 0.14 -12.98 -16.68
N ILE A 79 -0.73 -12.21 -16.04
CA ILE A 79 -0.53 -10.78 -15.76
C ILE A 79 0.58 -10.60 -14.73
N LEU A 80 0.55 -11.32 -13.61
CA LEU A 80 1.58 -11.19 -12.56
C LEU A 80 2.96 -11.61 -13.05
N ALA A 81 3.03 -12.56 -13.98
CA ALA A 81 4.29 -12.97 -14.61
C ALA A 81 4.78 -12.02 -15.74
N HIS A 82 3.99 -11.00 -16.10
CA HIS A 82 4.32 -10.12 -17.22
C HIS A 82 5.46 -9.15 -16.87
N PRO A 83 6.40 -8.83 -17.79
CA PRO A 83 7.52 -7.93 -17.50
C PRO A 83 7.13 -6.53 -17.00
N ASP A 84 5.98 -6.02 -17.41
CA ASP A 84 5.48 -4.70 -16.97
C ASP A 84 5.11 -4.67 -15.48
N MET A 85 4.93 -5.83 -14.84
CA MET A 85 4.69 -5.95 -13.39
C MET A 85 5.98 -6.03 -12.56
N ALA A 86 7.17 -6.02 -13.18
CA ALA A 86 8.44 -6.29 -12.48
C ALA A 86 8.78 -5.30 -11.35
N GLY A 87 8.14 -4.12 -11.33
CA GLY A 87 8.28 -3.12 -10.26
C GLY A 87 7.11 -3.05 -9.27
N THR A 88 6.09 -3.89 -9.44
CA THR A 88 4.86 -3.84 -8.66
C THR A 88 4.80 -4.98 -7.66
N THR A 89 4.54 -4.65 -6.39
CA THR A 89 4.27 -5.64 -5.35
C THR A 89 2.79 -5.96 -5.29
N VAL A 90 2.41 -7.23 -5.37
CA VAL A 90 1.01 -7.67 -5.42
C VAL A 90 0.62 -8.47 -4.18
N PHE A 91 -0.51 -8.09 -3.58
CA PHE A 91 -1.10 -8.78 -2.44
C PHE A 91 -2.44 -9.41 -2.83
N GLY A 92 -2.61 -10.69 -2.48
CA GLY A 92 -3.84 -11.42 -2.71
C GLY A 92 -4.81 -11.35 -1.52
N TYR A 93 -6.06 -10.99 -1.78
CA TYR A 93 -7.09 -10.91 -0.73
C TYR A 93 -7.44 -12.28 -0.14
N ILE A 94 -7.61 -12.32 1.19
CA ILE A 94 -8.22 -13.43 1.93
C ILE A 94 -9.05 -12.83 3.08
N ASP A 95 -10.33 -13.20 3.17
CA ASP A 95 -11.21 -12.84 4.29
C ASP A 95 -10.86 -13.68 5.54
N LEU A 96 -10.50 -13.02 6.65
CA LEU A 96 -10.28 -13.70 7.93
C LEU A 96 -11.48 -13.68 8.87
N GLY A 97 -12.51 -12.89 8.62
CA GLY A 97 -13.65 -12.74 9.51
C GLY A 97 -14.37 -14.06 9.80
N VAL A 98 -14.79 -14.21 11.05
CA VAL A 98 -15.65 -15.33 11.51
C VAL A 98 -17.12 -14.99 11.30
N THR A 99 -17.46 -13.70 11.29
CA THR A 99 -18.81 -13.20 11.02
C THR A 99 -19.10 -12.96 9.53
N THR A 100 -18.12 -13.17 8.66
CA THR A 100 -18.17 -13.00 7.20
C THR A 100 -18.02 -14.36 6.49
N GLN A 101 -16.97 -14.62 5.71
CA GLN A 101 -16.80 -15.92 5.03
C GLN A 101 -16.56 -17.08 5.99
N ASN A 102 -16.01 -16.82 7.18
CA ASN A 102 -15.74 -17.83 8.21
C ASN A 102 -14.95 -19.04 7.68
N LEU A 103 -13.89 -18.75 6.91
CA LEU A 103 -13.01 -19.78 6.38
C LEU A 103 -12.38 -20.59 7.52
N SER A 104 -12.25 -21.91 7.34
CA SER A 104 -11.48 -22.74 8.27
C SER A 104 -9.98 -22.36 8.21
N LEU A 105 -9.22 -22.59 9.28
CA LEU A 105 -7.76 -22.36 9.27
C LEU A 105 -7.05 -23.15 8.15
N ALA A 106 -7.54 -24.34 7.82
CA ALA A 106 -7.01 -25.14 6.72
C ALA A 106 -7.27 -24.50 5.35
N GLU A 107 -8.45 -23.90 5.16
CA GLU A 107 -8.79 -23.18 3.92
C GLU A 107 -7.99 -21.88 3.80
N ILE A 108 -7.78 -21.15 4.90
CA ILE A 108 -6.91 -19.95 4.91
C ILE A 108 -5.49 -20.35 4.48
N GLY A 109 -4.91 -21.38 5.09
CA GLY A 109 -3.59 -21.89 4.70
C GLY A 109 -3.53 -22.37 3.25
N LEU A 110 -4.60 -22.97 2.73
CA LEU A 110 -4.69 -23.34 1.31
C LEU A 110 -4.67 -22.09 0.41
N ARG A 111 -5.50 -21.08 0.69
CA ARG A 111 -5.57 -19.86 -0.12
C ARG A 111 -4.26 -19.07 -0.12
N VAL A 112 -3.54 -19.06 1.00
CA VAL A 112 -2.18 -18.50 1.08
C VAL A 112 -1.24 -19.19 0.06
N LEU A 113 -1.25 -20.52 0.00
CA LEU A 113 -0.44 -21.28 -0.95
C LEU A 113 -0.93 -21.10 -2.40
N GLU A 114 -2.24 -21.00 -2.61
CA GLU A 114 -2.81 -20.70 -3.93
C GLU A 114 -2.32 -19.32 -4.41
N TRP A 115 -2.38 -18.28 -3.58
CA TRP A 115 -1.85 -16.96 -3.90
C TRP A 115 -0.35 -16.97 -4.18
N GLN A 116 0.44 -17.65 -3.33
CA GLN A 116 1.87 -17.87 -3.58
C GLN A 116 2.12 -18.45 -4.97
N SER A 117 1.31 -19.44 -5.38
CA SER A 117 1.46 -20.12 -6.67
C SER A 117 1.12 -19.24 -7.87
N THR A 118 0.34 -18.17 -7.68
CA THR A 118 0.06 -17.19 -8.74
C THR A 118 1.22 -16.24 -9.02
N GLY A 119 2.19 -16.16 -8.10
CA GLY A 119 3.29 -15.19 -8.14
C GLY A 119 3.01 -13.91 -7.34
N ALA A 120 1.99 -13.89 -6.47
CA ALA A 120 1.80 -12.78 -5.53
C ALA A 120 2.96 -12.69 -4.53
N ASP A 121 3.28 -11.47 -4.10
CA ASP A 121 4.36 -11.16 -3.15
C ASP A 121 3.90 -11.20 -1.68
N GLY A 122 2.59 -11.10 -1.48
CA GLY A 122 2.00 -11.10 -0.15
C GLY A 122 0.52 -11.46 -0.16
N VAL A 123 -0.07 -11.46 1.04
CA VAL A 123 -1.51 -11.59 1.25
C VAL A 123 -2.06 -10.35 1.95
N PHE A 124 -3.26 -9.96 1.54
CA PHE A 124 -4.07 -8.97 2.20
C PHE A 124 -5.14 -9.70 3.00
N PHE A 125 -5.01 -9.68 4.33
CA PHE A 125 -6.01 -10.25 5.21
C PHE A 125 -7.03 -9.19 5.59
N ASP A 126 -8.25 -9.34 5.04
CA ASP A 126 -9.38 -8.49 5.37
C ASP A 126 -10.10 -8.98 6.62
N ASP A 127 -10.91 -8.10 7.21
CA ASP A 127 -11.70 -8.41 8.42
C ASP A 127 -10.84 -8.98 9.55
N PHE A 128 -9.60 -8.49 9.69
CA PHE A 128 -8.58 -9.02 10.62
C PHE A 128 -8.90 -8.73 12.09
N GLY A 129 -9.80 -7.78 12.37
CA GLY A 129 -10.10 -7.26 13.70
C GLY A 129 -10.97 -8.16 14.58
N TYR A 130 -10.95 -7.89 15.89
CA TYR A 130 -11.73 -8.65 16.87
C TYR A 130 -13.24 -8.46 16.69
N ASP A 131 -13.65 -7.34 16.10
CA ASP A 131 -15.03 -7.02 15.78
C ASP A 131 -15.64 -7.94 14.70
N PHE A 132 -14.80 -8.67 13.96
CA PHE A 132 -15.20 -9.74 13.04
C PHE A 132 -15.12 -11.14 13.66
N GLY A 133 -14.92 -11.24 14.98
CA GLY A 133 -14.78 -12.49 15.71
C GLY A 133 -13.46 -13.21 15.45
N VAL A 134 -12.46 -12.52 14.88
CA VAL A 134 -11.12 -13.08 14.66
C VAL A 134 -10.32 -12.96 15.94
N ASP A 135 -10.10 -14.05 16.65
CA ASP A 135 -9.27 -14.05 17.85
C ASP A 135 -7.76 -14.03 17.51
N ARG A 136 -6.93 -13.74 18.52
CA ARG A 136 -5.47 -13.70 18.39
C ARG A 136 -4.89 -15.02 17.86
N ALA A 137 -5.47 -16.16 18.25
CA ALA A 137 -5.01 -17.47 17.78
C ALA A 137 -5.24 -17.65 16.27
N ARG A 138 -6.39 -17.22 15.74
CA ARG A 138 -6.70 -17.23 14.30
C ARG A 138 -5.82 -16.26 13.53
N GLN A 139 -5.62 -15.05 14.05
CA GLN A 139 -4.70 -14.07 13.47
C GLN A 139 -3.28 -14.66 13.36
N SER A 140 -2.74 -15.18 14.47
CA SER A 140 -1.40 -15.80 14.51
C SER A 140 -1.28 -16.97 13.55
N ALA A 141 -2.27 -17.87 13.49
CA ALA A 141 -2.25 -19.00 12.57
C ALA A 141 -2.26 -18.58 11.09
N ALA A 142 -3.00 -17.52 10.74
CA ALA A 142 -3.04 -16.99 9.38
C ALA A 142 -1.71 -16.31 9.00
N VAL A 143 -1.16 -15.50 9.91
CA VAL A 143 0.14 -14.83 9.72
C VAL A 143 1.26 -15.86 9.59
N ASP A 144 1.29 -16.87 10.46
CA ASP A 144 2.28 -17.96 10.41
C ASP A 144 2.21 -18.71 9.07
N ALA A 145 1.01 -18.95 8.54
CA ALA A 145 0.84 -19.59 7.24
C ALA A 145 1.42 -18.74 6.11
N ALA A 146 1.16 -17.43 6.10
CA ALA A 146 1.71 -16.49 5.12
C ALA A 146 3.24 -16.42 5.18
N HIS A 147 3.79 -16.23 6.38
CA HIS A 147 5.24 -16.16 6.58
C HIS A 147 5.94 -17.48 6.24
N ALA A 148 5.32 -18.63 6.55
CA ALA A 148 5.85 -19.94 6.16
C ALA A 148 5.87 -20.13 4.62
N ALA A 149 4.95 -19.48 3.90
CA ALA A 149 4.96 -19.39 2.44
C ALA A 149 5.91 -18.30 1.90
N GLY A 150 6.61 -17.56 2.78
CA GLY A 150 7.50 -16.47 2.38
C GLY A 150 6.75 -15.23 1.85
N LEU A 151 5.48 -15.08 2.20
CA LEU A 151 4.62 -13.97 1.79
C LEU A 151 4.53 -12.92 2.90
N ALA A 152 4.60 -11.64 2.53
CA ALA A 152 4.33 -10.53 3.45
C ALA A 152 2.82 -10.40 3.74
N VAL A 153 2.45 -9.83 4.88
CA VAL A 153 1.05 -9.61 5.26
C VAL A 153 0.69 -8.13 5.23
N VAL A 154 -0.46 -7.80 4.66
CA VAL A 154 -1.18 -6.55 4.92
C VAL A 154 -2.42 -6.89 5.75
N ALA A 155 -2.50 -6.40 6.99
CA ALA A 155 -3.65 -6.59 7.87
C ALA A 155 -4.62 -5.41 7.74
N ASN A 156 -5.89 -5.69 7.41
CA ASN A 156 -6.97 -4.71 7.44
C ASN A 156 -7.89 -4.98 8.65
N ALA A 157 -7.83 -4.10 9.63
CA ALA A 157 -8.69 -4.14 10.81
C ALA A 157 -9.23 -2.74 11.07
N PHE A 158 -10.48 -2.65 11.55
CA PHE A 158 -11.05 -1.35 11.93
C PHE A 158 -10.20 -0.64 12.99
N ARG A 159 -9.73 -1.41 13.99
CA ARG A 159 -8.85 -0.97 15.06
C ARG A 159 -7.45 -1.55 14.87
N VAL A 160 -6.44 -0.70 14.80
CA VAL A 160 -5.03 -1.15 14.65
C VAL A 160 -4.56 -1.94 15.88
N ALA A 161 -5.09 -1.63 17.07
CA ALA A 161 -4.78 -2.35 18.30
C ALA A 161 -5.17 -3.83 18.23
N ASP A 162 -6.31 -4.17 17.62
CA ASP A 162 -6.74 -5.56 17.47
C ASP A 162 -5.74 -6.38 16.62
N ALA A 163 -5.00 -5.73 15.72
CA ALA A 163 -3.98 -6.39 14.90
C ALA A 163 -2.61 -6.47 15.61
N PHE A 164 -2.16 -5.41 16.27
CA PHE A 164 -0.76 -5.29 16.74
C PHE A 164 -0.56 -5.29 18.26
N ASP A 165 -1.56 -4.92 19.05
CA ASP A 165 -1.44 -4.79 20.52
C ASP A 165 -1.59 -6.16 21.23
N ASP A 166 -0.84 -6.36 22.31
CA ASP A 166 -0.90 -7.55 23.16
C ASP A 166 -1.82 -7.37 24.39
N ALA A 167 -2.56 -6.25 24.45
CA ALA A 167 -3.55 -6.00 25.49
C ALA A 167 -4.51 -7.18 25.66
N VAL A 168 -4.73 -7.55 26.93
CA VAL A 168 -5.68 -8.61 27.30
C VAL A 168 -7.09 -8.20 26.91
N ASP A 169 -7.67 -8.94 25.99
CA ASP A 169 -9.09 -8.91 25.67
C ASP A 169 -9.74 -10.20 26.20
N PRO A 170 -10.74 -10.15 27.11
CA PRO A 170 -11.30 -11.35 27.73
C PRO A 170 -11.90 -12.39 26.77
N VAL A 171 -12.20 -11.99 25.52
CA VAL A 171 -12.82 -12.84 24.51
C VAL A 171 -11.79 -13.21 23.44
N SER A 172 -11.15 -12.21 22.84
CA SER A 172 -10.36 -12.36 21.61
C SER A 172 -8.86 -12.52 21.86
N ASN A 173 -8.35 -12.12 23.02
CA ASN A 173 -6.95 -12.31 23.43
C ASN A 173 -6.82 -12.46 24.96
N PRO A 174 -7.42 -13.52 25.56
CA PRO A 174 -7.57 -13.62 27.02
C PRO A 174 -6.25 -13.78 27.77
N THR A 175 -5.20 -14.19 27.06
CA THR A 175 -3.85 -14.41 27.56
C THR A 175 -2.93 -13.21 27.34
N GLY A 176 -3.34 -12.23 26.53
CA GLY A 176 -2.47 -11.13 26.11
C GLY A 176 -1.31 -11.62 25.26
N ASP A 177 -1.57 -12.57 24.35
CA ASP A 177 -0.56 -13.07 23.44
C ASP A 177 -0.18 -11.97 22.44
N ALA A 178 1.13 -11.86 22.19
CA ALA A 178 1.67 -10.88 21.25
C ALA A 178 1.26 -11.19 19.81
N THR A 179 1.16 -10.14 18.99
CA THR A 179 0.97 -10.30 17.55
C THR A 179 2.15 -11.04 16.91
N HIS A 180 1.87 -11.83 15.88
CA HIS A 180 2.89 -12.43 15.03
C HIS A 180 3.25 -11.54 13.81
N LEU A 181 2.51 -10.44 13.61
CA LEU A 181 2.89 -9.42 12.63
C LEU A 181 4.20 -8.76 13.04
N GLY A 182 5.09 -8.53 12.08
CA GLY A 182 6.41 -7.96 12.31
C GLY A 182 6.70 -6.72 11.46
N ALA A 183 7.96 -6.27 11.53
CA ALA A 183 8.43 -5.09 10.78
C ALA A 183 8.46 -5.28 9.25
N GLY A 184 8.26 -6.52 8.76
CA GLY A 184 8.09 -6.83 7.34
C GLY A 184 6.64 -6.76 6.87
N ASP A 185 5.69 -6.63 7.78
CA ASP A 185 4.25 -6.60 7.48
C ASP A 185 3.71 -5.18 7.50
N LEU A 186 2.47 -5.03 7.02
CA LEU A 186 1.81 -3.75 6.85
C LEU A 186 0.42 -3.74 7.49
N TYR A 187 -0.02 -2.53 7.85
CA TYR A 187 -1.40 -2.24 8.23
C TYR A 187 -2.08 -1.42 7.11
N LEU A 188 -3.34 -1.74 6.77
CA LEU A 188 -4.16 -0.86 5.94
C LEU A 188 -4.98 0.11 6.82
N TYR A 189 -4.67 1.39 6.73
CA TYR A 189 -5.52 2.46 7.25
C TYR A 189 -6.64 2.74 6.24
N GLU A 190 -7.79 2.08 6.47
CA GLU A 190 -9.04 2.32 5.76
C GLU A 190 -10.12 2.87 6.73
N SER A 191 -10.87 3.92 6.39
CA SER A 191 -10.59 4.91 5.33
C SER A 191 -9.66 5.99 5.86
N HIS A 192 -8.77 6.53 5.03
CA HIS A 192 -7.82 7.57 5.43
C HIS A 192 -8.16 8.92 4.79
N GLN A 193 -8.40 9.94 5.62
CA GLN A 193 -8.78 11.33 5.28
C GLN A 193 -10.07 11.53 4.49
N VAL A 194 -10.46 10.58 3.65
CA VAL A 194 -11.68 10.61 2.85
C VAL A 194 -12.38 9.28 3.02
N ARG A 195 -13.58 9.33 3.62
CA ARG A 195 -14.43 8.17 3.90
C ARG A 195 -15.77 8.37 3.22
N LEU A 196 -16.18 7.40 2.39
CA LEU A 196 -17.45 7.48 1.63
C LEU A 196 -17.57 8.82 0.90
N ASN A 197 -16.52 9.17 0.16
CA ASN A 197 -16.39 10.42 -0.58
C ASN A 197 -16.56 11.73 0.24
N ALA A 198 -16.44 11.68 1.57
CA ALA A 198 -16.46 12.85 2.43
C ALA A 198 -15.16 12.97 3.21
N TYR A 199 -14.71 14.20 3.49
CA TYR A 199 -13.57 14.42 4.38
C TYR A 199 -13.88 13.86 5.77
N GLU A 200 -12.90 13.17 6.35
CA GLU A 200 -13.00 12.70 7.73
C GLU A 200 -13.01 13.87 8.72
N ALA A 201 -13.73 13.70 9.82
CA ALA A 201 -13.66 14.66 10.92
C ALA A 201 -12.26 14.62 11.54
N GLU A 202 -11.66 15.80 11.77
CA GLU A 202 -10.33 15.96 12.35
C GLU A 202 -10.09 15.07 13.57
N ALA A 203 -11.04 15.05 14.53
CA ALA A 203 -10.92 14.27 15.75
C ALA A 203 -10.88 12.75 15.50
N ALA A 204 -11.63 12.25 14.52
CA ALA A 204 -11.65 10.82 14.19
C ALA A 204 -10.35 10.39 13.50
N TRP A 205 -9.91 11.17 12.50
CA TRP A 205 -8.65 10.94 11.81
C TRP A 205 -7.47 10.97 12.78
N GLN A 206 -7.40 11.99 13.66
CA GLN A 206 -6.32 12.13 14.63
C GLN A 206 -6.27 11.02 15.65
N ALA A 207 -7.44 10.57 16.16
CA ALA A 207 -7.49 9.46 17.11
C ALA A 207 -6.84 8.20 16.50
N LYS A 208 -7.25 7.82 15.29
CA LYS A 208 -6.70 6.63 14.61
C LYS A 208 -5.24 6.85 14.15
N ALA A 209 -4.88 8.03 13.64
CA ALA A 209 -3.50 8.32 13.22
C ALA A 209 -2.50 8.27 14.39
N ASN A 210 -2.88 8.77 15.58
CA ASN A 210 -2.03 8.70 16.76
C ASN A 210 -1.87 7.26 17.28
N GLU A 211 -2.95 6.46 17.26
CA GLU A 211 -2.89 5.04 17.64
C GLU A 211 -2.01 4.24 16.69
N VAL A 212 -2.19 4.43 15.37
CA VAL A 212 -1.36 3.80 14.33
C VAL A 212 0.10 4.19 14.50
N GLU A 213 0.42 5.48 14.67
CA GLU A 213 1.82 5.93 14.81
C GLU A 213 2.47 5.36 16.08
N ALA A 214 1.75 5.32 17.21
CA ALA A 214 2.26 4.75 18.45
C ALA A 214 2.63 3.27 18.30
N LEU A 215 1.73 2.47 17.72
CA LEU A 215 1.97 1.04 17.49
C LEU A 215 3.03 0.83 16.40
N ARG A 216 3.05 1.66 15.36
CA ARG A 216 4.07 1.60 14.30
C ARG A 216 5.47 1.83 14.87
N LEU A 217 5.63 2.76 15.80
CA LEU A 217 6.90 3.00 16.48
C LEU A 217 7.29 1.84 17.42
N ALA A 218 6.31 1.17 18.02
CA ALA A 218 6.54 0.03 18.92
C ALA A 218 6.92 -1.26 18.17
N HIS A 219 6.27 -1.53 17.03
CA HIS A 219 6.37 -2.82 16.31
C HIS A 219 7.13 -2.73 14.97
N GLY A 220 7.28 -1.53 14.40
CA GLY A 220 8.07 -1.30 13.20
C GLY A 220 7.39 -1.67 11.87
N PHE A 221 6.08 -1.90 11.84
CA PHE A 221 5.34 -2.24 10.62
C PHE A 221 5.22 -1.05 9.64
N GLY A 222 4.88 -1.35 8.38
CA GLY A 222 4.56 -0.36 7.35
C GLY A 222 3.07 0.02 7.34
N VAL A 223 2.72 1.22 6.85
CA VAL A 223 1.31 1.63 6.74
C VAL A 223 0.95 1.88 5.29
N PHE A 224 -0.06 1.17 4.80
CA PHE A 224 -0.83 1.56 3.63
C PHE A 224 -2.02 2.40 4.05
N SER A 225 -2.46 3.30 3.19
CA SER A 225 -3.64 4.12 3.44
C SER A 225 -4.47 4.25 2.18
N ILE A 226 -5.79 4.18 2.32
CA ILE A 226 -6.69 4.24 1.17
C ILE A 226 -7.89 5.14 1.50
N THR A 227 -8.30 5.97 0.54
CA THR A 227 -9.60 6.64 0.62
C THR A 227 -10.73 5.66 0.29
N THR A 228 -11.97 6.00 0.62
CA THR A 228 -13.14 5.25 0.13
C THR A 228 -14.18 6.17 -0.48
N THR A 229 -14.94 5.64 -1.45
CA THR A 229 -16.09 6.28 -2.06
C THR A 229 -17.29 5.34 -2.01
N ASP A 230 -18.46 5.90 -1.68
CA ASP A 230 -19.76 5.23 -1.79
C ASP A 230 -20.54 5.67 -3.03
N VAL A 231 -19.95 6.55 -3.84
CA VAL A 231 -20.55 7.08 -5.06
C VAL A 231 -20.22 6.15 -6.22
N ASP A 232 -21.23 5.44 -6.72
CA ASP A 232 -21.13 4.61 -7.92
C ASP A 232 -21.13 5.45 -9.20
N ASP A 233 -20.08 6.26 -9.37
CA ASP A 233 -19.82 7.06 -10.56
C ASP A 233 -18.29 7.22 -10.72
N PRO A 234 -17.69 6.70 -11.81
CA PRO A 234 -16.25 6.85 -12.05
C PRO A 234 -15.80 8.32 -12.23
N ALA A 235 -16.74 9.24 -12.48
CA ALA A 235 -16.48 10.67 -12.53
C ALA A 235 -16.50 11.35 -11.14
N ALA A 236 -16.84 10.63 -10.07
CA ALA A 236 -16.85 11.16 -8.70
C ALA A 236 -15.45 11.38 -8.10
N PHE A 237 -14.39 11.04 -8.84
CA PHE A 237 -13.02 11.31 -8.44
C PHE A 237 -12.74 12.82 -8.31
N GLU A 238 -12.18 13.21 -7.17
CA GLU A 238 -11.77 14.59 -6.90
C GLU A 238 -10.28 14.64 -6.59
N GLN A 239 -9.49 15.27 -7.46
CA GLN A 239 -8.03 15.36 -7.31
C GLN A 239 -7.62 16.02 -6.00
N GLU A 240 -8.34 17.05 -5.56
CA GLU A 240 -8.05 17.78 -4.32
C GLU A 240 -8.12 16.87 -3.08
N LYS A 241 -9.09 15.94 -3.05
CA LYS A 241 -9.24 14.95 -1.98
C LYS A 241 -8.09 13.95 -1.96
N LEU A 242 -7.69 13.46 -3.14
CA LEU A 242 -6.54 12.55 -3.25
C LEU A 242 -5.25 13.26 -2.83
N ASP A 243 -5.02 14.50 -3.27
CA ASP A 243 -3.83 15.27 -2.91
C ASP A 243 -3.76 15.51 -1.40
N TYR A 244 -4.89 15.86 -0.77
CA TYR A 244 -5.00 16.03 0.68
C TYR A 244 -4.70 14.73 1.45
N ALA A 245 -5.28 13.61 1.01
CA ALA A 245 -4.99 12.29 1.58
C ALA A 245 -3.51 11.89 1.38
N TRP A 246 -2.93 12.21 0.23
CA TRP A 246 -1.53 11.93 -0.09
C TRP A 246 -0.57 12.72 0.78
N PHE A 247 -0.79 14.02 0.98
CA PHE A 247 0.04 14.81 1.88
C PHE A 247 -0.09 14.37 3.34
N SER A 248 -1.27 13.91 3.74
CA SER A 248 -1.47 13.33 5.07
C SER A 248 -0.73 12.01 5.25
N ALA A 249 -0.70 11.17 4.21
CA ALA A 249 0.11 9.96 4.18
C ALA A 249 1.61 10.30 4.26
N LEU A 250 2.07 11.33 3.54
CA LEU A 250 3.43 11.85 3.63
C LEU A 250 3.76 12.38 5.03
N LEU A 251 2.85 13.11 5.67
CA LEU A 251 3.01 13.65 7.03
C LEU A 251 3.33 12.54 8.04
N TYR A 252 2.64 11.41 7.97
CA TYR A 252 2.84 10.26 8.87
C TYR A 252 3.88 9.25 8.36
N GLY A 253 4.39 9.41 7.15
CA GLY A 253 5.37 8.47 6.57
C GLY A 253 4.78 7.12 6.21
N HIS A 254 3.54 7.11 5.71
CA HIS A 254 2.93 5.90 5.17
C HIS A 254 3.71 5.41 3.94
N VAL A 255 3.80 4.08 3.78
CA VAL A 255 4.53 3.43 2.68
C VAL A 255 3.87 3.73 1.35
N ALA A 256 2.53 3.62 1.29
CA ALA A 256 1.77 3.85 0.07
C ALA A 256 0.39 4.43 0.35
N THR A 257 -0.17 5.10 -0.66
CA THR A 257 -1.53 5.62 -0.61
C THR A 257 -2.25 5.60 -1.95
N GLY A 258 -3.57 5.42 -1.89
CA GLY A 258 -4.41 5.24 -3.07
C GLY A 258 -5.80 5.86 -2.94
N TRP A 259 -6.45 5.96 -4.09
CA TRP A 259 -7.86 6.29 -4.18
C TRP A 259 -8.68 5.01 -4.27
N GLY A 260 -9.63 4.80 -3.36
CA GLY A 260 -10.58 3.70 -3.45
C GLY A 260 -11.72 4.05 -4.38
N GLU A 261 -11.79 3.41 -5.54
CA GLU A 261 -12.95 3.47 -6.43
C GLU A 261 -14.17 2.79 -5.78
N TYR A 262 -15.38 3.04 -6.28
CA TYR A 262 -16.60 2.47 -5.70
C TYR A 262 -16.51 0.94 -5.65
N ALA A 263 -16.76 0.38 -4.45
CA ALA A 263 -16.60 -1.05 -4.17
C ALA A 263 -15.27 -1.62 -4.67
N PHE A 264 -14.21 -0.80 -4.67
CA PHE A 264 -12.89 -1.13 -5.21
C PHE A 264 -12.94 -1.72 -6.63
N SER A 265 -13.80 -1.14 -7.48
CA SER A 265 -14.02 -1.54 -8.88
C SER A 265 -14.63 -2.94 -9.06
N ALA A 266 -15.19 -3.55 -8.01
CA ALA A 266 -15.83 -4.87 -8.09
C ALA A 266 -17.22 -4.85 -8.74
N SER A 267 -17.90 -3.69 -8.71
CA SER A 267 -19.32 -3.62 -9.08
C SER A 267 -19.74 -2.20 -9.48
N GLY A 268 -21.00 -2.08 -9.90
CA GLY A 268 -21.60 -0.80 -10.28
C GLY A 268 -21.11 -0.24 -11.61
N ALA A 269 -21.35 1.05 -11.83
CA ALA A 269 -20.80 1.84 -12.92
C ALA A 269 -19.27 1.95 -12.88
N SER A 270 -18.66 1.77 -11.70
CA SER A 270 -17.19 1.75 -11.53
C SER A 270 -16.57 0.36 -11.74
N ASN A 271 -17.37 -0.65 -12.10
CA ASN A 271 -16.85 -2.01 -12.29
C ASN A 271 -15.72 -2.04 -13.33
N SER A 272 -14.60 -2.67 -12.96
CA SER A 272 -13.40 -2.79 -13.77
C SER A 272 -12.73 -1.46 -14.16
N LEU A 273 -13.07 -0.36 -13.49
CA LEU A 273 -12.45 0.96 -13.74
C LEU A 273 -11.53 1.33 -12.57
N ALA A 274 -10.25 1.48 -12.86
CA ALA A 274 -9.25 2.02 -11.95
C ALA A 274 -8.28 2.94 -12.71
N PRO A 275 -8.73 4.14 -13.13
CA PRO A 275 -7.87 5.07 -13.85
C PRO A 275 -6.68 5.47 -12.99
N PHE A 276 -5.48 5.50 -13.57
CA PHE A 276 -4.30 5.99 -12.86
C PHE A 276 -4.49 7.45 -12.44
N ARG A 277 -4.43 7.70 -11.13
CA ARG A 277 -4.61 9.05 -10.56
C ARG A 277 -3.24 9.69 -10.33
N ALA A 278 -3.03 10.92 -10.80
CA ALA A 278 -1.77 11.62 -10.58
C ALA A 278 -1.56 11.90 -9.08
N ARG A 279 -0.30 11.96 -8.64
CA ARG A 279 0.10 12.33 -7.27
C ARG A 279 0.82 13.69 -7.27
N PRO A 280 0.82 14.42 -6.15
CA PRO A 280 1.61 15.65 -6.01
C PRO A 280 3.09 15.43 -6.34
N SER A 281 3.64 16.29 -7.21
CA SER A 281 5.06 16.26 -7.59
C SER A 281 5.90 17.14 -6.66
N VAL A 282 6.12 16.68 -5.43
CA VAL A 282 6.99 17.34 -4.44
C VAL A 282 8.26 16.52 -4.17
N ALA A 283 9.31 17.16 -3.67
CA ALA A 283 10.57 16.50 -3.32
C ALA A 283 10.81 16.62 -1.80
N PRO A 284 10.19 15.75 -0.98
CA PRO A 284 10.26 15.83 0.49
C PRO A 284 11.62 15.38 1.05
N GLY A 285 12.56 14.96 0.20
CA GLY A 285 13.86 14.46 0.63
C GLY A 285 13.77 13.02 1.12
N ALA A 286 14.64 12.66 2.07
CA ALA A 286 14.88 11.26 2.42
C ALA A 286 14.65 10.93 3.90
N SER A 287 14.48 11.93 4.76
CA SER A 287 14.33 11.70 6.20
C SER A 287 13.47 12.75 6.88
N PHE A 288 12.68 12.32 7.86
CA PHE A 288 11.99 13.22 8.77
C PHE A 288 12.96 13.73 9.83
N THR A 289 12.97 15.05 10.06
CA THR A 289 13.83 15.70 11.06
C THR A 289 13.05 16.11 12.31
N SER A 290 11.73 15.95 12.30
CA SER A 290 10.86 16.15 13.45
C SER A 290 9.81 15.04 13.59
N VAL A 291 9.21 14.98 14.77
CA VAL A 291 7.91 14.34 14.97
C VAL A 291 6.80 15.20 14.35
N VAL A 292 5.60 14.65 14.18
CA VAL A 292 4.42 15.43 13.81
C VAL A 292 4.10 16.42 14.94
N VAL A 293 3.96 17.69 14.61
CA VAL A 293 3.54 18.75 15.53
C VAL A 293 2.07 19.05 15.27
N ALA A 294 1.22 18.75 16.25
CA ALA A 294 -0.19 19.05 16.23
C ALA A 294 -0.46 20.44 16.85
N ASN A 295 -0.93 21.38 16.04
CA ASN A 295 -1.48 22.66 16.48
C ASN A 295 -2.84 22.89 15.78
N PRO A 296 -3.90 22.16 16.20
CA PRO A 296 -5.19 22.11 15.51
C PRO A 296 -5.69 23.50 15.07
N PRO A 297 -6.12 23.65 13.80
CA PRO A 297 -6.33 22.58 12.81
C PRO A 297 -5.09 22.21 11.99
N LEU A 298 -3.93 22.79 12.29
CA LEU A 298 -2.72 22.66 11.50
C LEU A 298 -1.78 21.59 12.06
N TYR A 299 -1.38 20.66 11.20
CA TYR A 299 -0.44 19.59 11.49
C TYR A 299 0.78 19.72 10.60
N THR A 300 1.97 19.67 11.19
CA THR A 300 3.22 19.88 10.46
C THR A 300 4.26 18.83 10.79
N ARG A 301 5.18 18.61 9.85
CA ARG A 301 6.36 17.78 10.08
C ARG A 301 7.49 18.24 9.18
N ASP A 302 8.68 18.35 9.76
CA ASP A 302 9.88 18.72 9.03
C ASP A 302 10.56 17.48 8.44
N THR A 303 11.13 17.70 7.27
CA THR A 303 11.99 16.80 6.52
C THR A 303 13.34 17.48 6.30
N ASP A 304 14.33 16.71 5.84
CA ASP A 304 15.62 17.26 5.41
C ASP A 304 15.54 18.17 4.17
N ALA A 305 14.40 18.24 3.48
CA ALA A 305 14.19 19.09 2.31
C ALA A 305 13.18 20.24 2.53
N GLY A 306 12.42 20.26 3.62
CA GLY A 306 11.36 21.25 3.85
C GLY A 306 10.31 20.83 4.88
N THR A 307 9.19 21.55 4.91
CA THR A 307 8.11 21.33 5.88
C THR A 307 6.84 20.86 5.17
N ILE A 308 6.25 19.77 5.67
CA ILE A 308 4.92 19.29 5.29
C ILE A 308 3.89 19.98 6.17
N SER A 309 2.75 20.36 5.62
CA SER A 309 1.64 20.99 6.36
C SER A 309 0.29 20.47 5.88
N VAL A 310 -0.59 20.12 6.82
CA VAL A 310 -1.96 19.66 6.59
C VAL A 310 -2.89 20.45 7.50
N ASP A 311 -3.88 21.15 6.93
CA ASP A 311 -4.95 21.83 7.67
C ASP A 311 -6.23 20.99 7.59
N ALA A 312 -6.65 20.43 8.73
CA ALA A 312 -7.75 19.48 8.80
C ALA A 312 -9.15 20.12 8.67
N VAL A 313 -9.26 21.44 8.78
CA VAL A 313 -10.54 22.16 8.65
C VAL A 313 -10.68 22.76 7.26
N ALA A 314 -9.61 23.32 6.71
CA ALA A 314 -9.61 23.86 5.36
C ALA A 314 -9.42 22.77 4.29
N HIS A 315 -9.02 21.56 4.68
CA HIS A 315 -8.69 20.44 3.80
C HIS A 315 -7.64 20.79 2.74
N VAL A 316 -6.70 21.65 3.11
CA VAL A 316 -5.57 22.04 2.28
C VAL A 316 -4.29 21.45 2.85
N ALA A 317 -3.39 21.05 1.96
CA ALA A 317 -2.08 20.55 2.35
C ALA A 317 -1.00 21.05 1.39
N SER A 318 0.23 21.12 1.88
CA SER A 318 1.36 21.61 1.08
C SER A 318 2.68 21.08 1.60
N PHE A 319 3.70 21.23 0.75
CA PHE A 319 5.10 21.09 1.11
C PHE A 319 5.82 22.39 0.78
N VAL A 320 6.53 22.96 1.75
CA VAL A 320 7.35 24.17 1.58
C VAL A 320 8.82 23.78 1.63
N PRO A 321 9.57 23.87 0.51
CA PRO A 321 10.99 23.58 0.50
C PRO A 321 11.76 24.48 1.48
N GLY A 322 12.73 23.92 2.19
CA GLY A 322 13.62 24.66 3.07
C GLY A 322 14.54 25.61 2.29
N ALA A 323 15.07 26.63 2.97
CA ALA A 323 15.91 27.67 2.34
C ALA A 323 17.24 27.14 1.76
N ASN A 324 17.68 25.95 2.16
CA ASN A 324 18.87 25.27 1.66
C ASN A 324 18.54 23.79 1.42
N PRO A 325 17.85 23.43 0.33
CA PRO A 325 17.59 22.02 0.03
C PRO A 325 18.95 21.34 -0.15
N VAL A 326 19.21 20.28 0.64
CA VAL A 326 20.40 19.44 0.39
C VAL A 326 20.23 18.88 -1.01
N PRO A 327 21.13 19.18 -1.97
CA PRO A 327 20.98 18.67 -3.32
C PRO A 327 20.98 17.13 -3.25
N LEU A 328 19.95 16.50 -3.81
CA LEU A 328 19.84 15.05 -3.91
C LEU A 328 21.12 14.52 -4.57
N SER A 329 22.01 13.94 -3.76
CA SER A 329 23.24 13.34 -4.25
C SER A 329 22.91 12.01 -4.91
N GLY A 330 22.64 12.03 -6.21
CA GLY A 330 22.60 10.80 -7.00
C GLY A 330 21.41 10.64 -7.93
N ALA A 331 21.34 11.45 -8.98
CA ALA A 331 20.90 11.04 -10.31
C ALA A 331 21.46 12.06 -11.30
N GLY A 332 22.16 11.59 -12.33
CA GLY A 332 22.88 12.43 -13.29
C GLY A 332 21.97 13.42 -13.99
N VAL A 333 21.96 14.67 -13.53
CA VAL A 333 21.49 15.81 -14.31
C VAL A 333 22.61 16.16 -15.28
N LEU A 334 22.63 15.49 -16.44
CA LEU A 334 23.26 16.05 -17.62
C LEU A 334 22.34 17.18 -18.11
N ALA A 335 22.50 18.37 -17.54
CA ALA A 335 21.88 19.58 -18.06
C ALA A 335 22.49 19.85 -19.44
N LEU A 336 21.79 19.42 -20.49
CA LEU A 336 22.11 19.77 -21.87
C LEU A 336 21.74 21.25 -22.07
N LEU A 337 22.68 22.15 -21.76
CA LEU A 337 22.69 23.48 -22.33
C LEU A 337 22.96 23.35 -23.84
N LEU A 338 21.90 23.30 -24.65
CA LEU A 338 22.01 23.55 -26.08
C LEU A 338 21.52 24.95 -26.42
N CYS A 339 22.49 25.71 -26.90
CA CYS A 339 22.48 27.05 -27.45
C CYS A 339 21.28 27.37 -28.34
N ALA A 340 20.67 28.53 -28.10
CA ALA A 340 19.96 29.28 -29.12
C ALA A 340 20.69 30.60 -29.36
N GLY A 341 21.17 30.83 -30.59
CA GLY A 341 21.47 32.16 -31.09
C GLY A 341 22.66 32.27 -32.04
N GLY A 342 22.41 32.12 -33.35
CA GLY A 342 23.05 33.00 -34.33
C GLY A 342 23.61 32.38 -35.62
N ALA A 343 22.94 32.72 -36.73
CA ALA A 343 23.46 32.83 -38.11
C ALA A 343 23.80 31.52 -38.87
N TRP A 344 23.67 31.39 -40.19
CA TRP A 344 22.91 32.03 -41.28
C TRP A 344 23.24 31.18 -42.54
N ALA A 345 22.27 31.00 -43.44
CA ALA A 345 22.43 30.65 -44.86
C ALA A 345 23.13 29.33 -45.29
N ILE A 346 22.33 28.37 -45.80
CA ILE A 346 22.76 27.45 -46.87
C ILE A 346 21.85 27.66 -48.10
N ARG A 347 22.44 28.23 -49.16
CA ARG A 347 21.92 28.22 -50.53
C ARG A 347 21.92 26.76 -51.04
N ARG A 348 20.77 26.25 -51.46
CA ARG A 348 20.71 25.16 -52.44
C ARG A 348 20.23 25.72 -53.78
N THR A 349 21.15 25.77 -54.74
CA THR A 349 20.86 25.92 -56.16
C THR A 349 20.60 24.53 -56.76
N ARG A 350 19.42 24.35 -57.37
CA ARG A 350 19.18 23.35 -58.42
C ARG A 350 18.27 23.93 -59.51
N ARG A 351 18.85 24.11 -60.69
CA ARG A 351 18.29 24.07 -62.06
C ARG A 351 19.51 23.71 -62.92
N ARG A 352 19.52 22.75 -63.85
CA ARG A 352 18.52 21.94 -64.55
C ARG A 352 18.99 20.49 -64.60
#